data_AF-A0A3E1HSC2-F1
#
_entry.id   AF-A0A3E1HSC2-F1
#
_cell.length_a   1.000
_cell.length_b   1.000
_cell.length_c   1.000
_cell.angle_alpha   90.00
_cell.angle_beta   90.00
_cell.angle_gamma   90.00
#
_symmetry.space_group_name_H-M   'P 1'
#
loop_
_entity.id
_entity.type
_entity.pdbx_description
1 polymer ?
#
loop_
_entity_poly.entity_id
_entity_poly.type
_entity_poly.pdbx_seq_one_letter_code
_entity_poly.pdbx_strand_id
1 'polypeptide(L)'
;MHNPSTSKLVREIARDAFYQRWMVWFPLLFTSVIVFGGYSGDVMGVQWVAELATIAGATISSINVWAEKSSFPQATQLIFLLAWMFSFYYAFLIARWKPYQEMYVGSLTGWRRHLKALPGVVMICAGLFLFTFTPPTEPNCTRMCIYESTFIQVIYSTGISIFLGYGFALTYWCLANLSSAYFGRTKND
;
A
#
# COMPACT_ATOMS: atom_id res chain seq x y z
N MET A 1 -31.81 -17.55 -10.17
CA MET A 1 -30.68 -16.92 -9.43
C MET A 1 -29.48 -16.89 -10.36
N HIS A 2 -29.07 -15.70 -10.81
CA HIS A 2 -27.88 -15.53 -11.64
C HIS A 2 -26.68 -15.58 -10.69
N ASN A 3 -25.86 -16.64 -10.78
CA ASN A 3 -24.63 -16.71 -10.00
C ASN A 3 -23.73 -15.57 -10.51
N PRO A 4 -23.41 -14.53 -9.71
CA PRO A 4 -22.62 -13.42 -10.20
C PRO A 4 -21.30 -13.97 -10.68
N SER A 5 -21.08 -13.91 -12.01
CA SER A 5 -19.85 -14.40 -12.61
C SER A 5 -18.71 -13.63 -11.96
N THR A 6 -17.89 -14.33 -11.17
CA THR A 6 -16.75 -13.72 -10.48
C THR A 6 -15.94 -13.00 -11.54
N SER A 7 -15.75 -11.69 -11.36
CA SER A 7 -15.12 -10.86 -12.38
C SER A 7 -13.75 -11.43 -12.74
N LYS A 8 -13.39 -11.37 -14.03
CA LYS A 8 -12.11 -11.91 -14.53
C LYS A 8 -10.92 -11.39 -13.70
N LEU A 9 -10.97 -10.13 -13.30
CA LEU A 9 -9.95 -9.47 -12.49
C LEU A 9 -9.82 -10.08 -11.09
N VAL A 10 -10.94 -10.32 -10.39
CA VAL A 10 -10.91 -10.97 -9.06
C VAL A 10 -10.34 -12.38 -9.17
N ARG A 11 -10.70 -13.11 -10.24
CA ARG A 11 -10.20 -14.47 -10.47
C ARG A 11 -8.70 -14.49 -10.77
N GLU A 12 -8.18 -13.50 -11.51
CA GLU A 12 -6.75 -13.37 -11.78
C GLU A 12 -5.95 -13.09 -10.51
N ILE A 13 -6.40 -12.14 -9.68
CA ILE A 13 -5.74 -11.83 -8.40
C ILE A 13 -5.77 -13.03 -7.45
N ALA A 14 -6.92 -13.70 -7.33
CA ALA A 14 -7.07 -14.87 -6.44
C ALA A 14 -6.19 -16.07 -6.85
N ARG A 15 -5.82 -16.16 -8.13
CA ARG A 15 -4.96 -17.22 -8.67
C ARG A 15 -3.49 -16.85 -8.70
N ASP A 16 -3.14 -15.61 -8.37
CA ASP A 16 -1.75 -15.18 -8.35
C ASP A 16 -1.00 -15.81 -7.16
N ALA A 17 0.06 -16.55 -7.47
CA ALA A 17 0.89 -17.25 -6.50
C ALA A 17 1.55 -16.31 -5.47
N PHE A 18 1.67 -15.01 -5.76
CA PHE A 18 2.14 -14.02 -4.80
C PHE A 18 1.12 -13.84 -3.67
N TYR A 19 -0.14 -13.55 -3.99
CA TYR A 19 -1.20 -13.31 -3.02
C TYR A 19 -1.65 -14.58 -2.27
N GLN A 20 -1.30 -15.77 -2.75
CA GLN A 20 -1.56 -17.02 -2.02
C GLN A 20 -0.60 -17.25 -0.83
N ARG A 21 0.46 -16.43 -0.70
CA ARG A 21 1.45 -16.57 0.38
C ARG A 21 0.97 -15.88 1.65
N TRP A 22 1.06 -16.59 2.77
CA TRP A 22 0.68 -16.06 4.08
C TRP A 22 1.44 -14.77 4.45
N MET A 23 2.70 -14.62 4.02
CA MET A 23 3.53 -13.45 4.31
C MET A 23 2.95 -12.14 3.76
N VAL A 24 2.18 -12.20 2.67
CA VAL A 24 1.51 -11.03 2.09
C VAL A 24 0.41 -10.51 3.02
N TRP A 25 -0.22 -11.40 3.78
CA TRP A 25 -1.33 -11.09 4.67
C TRP A 25 -0.89 -10.81 6.10
N PHE A 26 0.41 -10.97 6.41
CA PHE A 26 0.94 -10.71 7.74
C PHE A 26 0.67 -9.27 8.22
N PRO A 27 0.93 -8.19 7.44
CA PRO A 27 0.59 -6.83 7.85
C PRO A 27 -0.90 -6.63 8.19
N LEU A 28 -1.79 -7.22 7.39
CA LEU A 28 -3.23 -7.14 7.61
C LEU A 28 -3.62 -7.83 8.92
N LEU A 29 -3.13 -9.05 9.15
CA LEU A 29 -3.37 -9.80 10.37
C LEU A 29 -2.81 -9.07 11.59
N PHE A 30 -1.57 -8.60 11.51
CA PHE A 30 -0.90 -7.85 12.57
C PHE A 30 -1.68 -6.60 12.96
N THR A 31 -2.06 -5.77 11.98
CA THR A 31 -2.85 -4.55 12.21
C THR A 31 -4.22 -4.90 12.80
N SER A 32 -4.88 -5.94 12.29
CA SER A 32 -6.18 -6.39 12.79
C SER A 32 -6.13 -6.83 14.25
N VAL A 33 -5.10 -7.58 14.65
CA VAL A 33 -4.93 -8.02 16.05
C VAL A 33 -4.76 -6.83 16.98
N ILE A 34 -3.96 -5.84 16.60
CA ILE A 34 -3.71 -4.66 17.44
C ILE A 34 -4.97 -3.78 17.57
N VAL A 35 -5.66 -3.55 16.45
CA VAL A 35 -6.82 -2.66 16.40
C VAL A 35 -8.03 -3.30 17.06
N PHE A 36 -8.38 -4.54 16.71
CA PHE A 36 -9.56 -5.21 17.26
C PHE A 36 -9.32 -5.82 18.63
N GLY A 37 -8.06 -6.06 19.01
CA GLY A 37 -7.69 -6.43 20.37
C GLY A 37 -7.73 -5.25 21.37
N GLY A 38 -7.94 -4.02 20.89
CA GLY A 38 -8.00 -2.82 21.74
C GLY A 38 -6.63 -2.32 22.20
N TYR A 39 -5.53 -2.84 21.66
CA TYR A 39 -4.17 -2.52 22.07
C TYR A 39 -3.61 -1.24 21.44
N SER A 40 -4.40 -0.52 20.64
CA SER A 40 -3.91 0.67 19.91
C SER A 40 -3.39 1.77 20.84
N GLY A 41 -4.06 2.00 21.98
CA GLY A 41 -3.62 2.96 22.98
C GLY A 41 -2.30 2.55 23.64
N ASP A 42 -2.17 1.29 24.03
CA ASP A 42 -0.96 0.75 24.67
C ASP A 42 0.25 0.80 23.72
N VAL A 43 0.05 0.45 22.44
CA VAL A 43 1.10 0.51 21.41
C VAL A 43 1.53 1.95 21.15
N MET A 44 0.58 2.88 21.01
CA MET A 44 0.88 4.30 20.84
C MET A 44 1.49 4.95 22.09
N GLY A 45 1.26 4.37 23.28
CA GLY A 45 1.87 4.78 24.54
C GLY A 45 3.34 4.38 24.68
N VAL A 46 3.85 3.48 23.82
CA VAL A 46 5.27 3.13 23.81
C VAL A 46 6.08 4.30 23.24
N GLN A 47 7.07 4.77 24.00
CA GLN A 47 7.80 6.01 23.70
C GLN A 47 8.32 6.09 22.26
N TRP A 48 9.03 5.05 21.78
CA TRP A 48 9.59 5.07 20.42
C TRP A 48 8.50 5.06 19.33
N VAL A 49 7.33 4.48 19.60
CA VAL A 49 6.18 4.49 18.69
C VAL A 49 5.56 5.89 18.64
N ALA A 50 5.43 6.55 19.79
CA ALA A 50 4.94 7.92 19.87
C ALA A 50 5.88 8.91 19.14
N GLU A 51 7.19 8.76 19.33
CA GLU A 51 8.21 9.55 18.62
C GLU A 51 8.13 9.33 17.10
N LEU A 52 8.05 8.06 16.67
CA LEU A 52 7.88 7.71 15.27
C LEU A 52 6.58 8.28 14.69
N ALA A 53 5.47 8.17 15.41
CA ALA A 53 4.18 8.73 15.01
C ALA A 53 4.24 10.26 14.87
N THR A 54 4.98 10.93 15.75
CA THR A 54 5.18 12.39 15.70
C THR A 54 5.99 12.79 14.47
N ILE A 55 7.10 12.11 14.20
CA ILE A 55 7.94 12.36 13.00
C ILE A 55 7.15 12.06 11.72
N ALA A 56 6.46 10.93 11.69
CA ALA A 56 5.63 10.53 10.54
C ALA A 56 4.47 11.50 10.33
N GLY A 57 3.80 11.96 11.40
CA GLY A 57 2.72 12.94 11.33
C GLY A 57 3.20 14.33 10.89
N ALA A 58 4.42 14.74 11.26
CA ALA A 58 5.03 15.98 10.78
C ALA A 58 5.40 15.89 9.29
N THR A 59 5.84 14.71 8.83
CA THR A 59 6.25 14.48 7.43
C THR A 59 5.05 14.21 6.52
N ILE A 60 4.03 13.55 7.05
CA ILE A 60 2.83 13.07 6.36
C ILE A 60 1.63 13.55 7.17
N SER A 61 1.28 14.83 6.99
CA SER A 61 0.22 15.50 7.74
C SER A 61 -1.13 14.80 7.65
N SER A 62 -1.39 14.04 6.58
CA SER A 62 -2.64 13.30 6.43
C SER A 62 -2.88 12.26 7.53
N ILE A 63 -1.84 11.70 8.15
CA ILE A 63 -1.98 10.78 9.28
C ILE A 63 -2.77 11.45 10.42
N ASN A 64 -2.44 12.71 10.72
CA ASN A 64 -3.11 13.48 11.76
C ASN A 64 -4.51 13.92 11.32
N VAL A 65 -4.68 14.36 10.06
CA VAL A 65 -5.99 14.77 9.54
C VAL A 65 -7.00 13.61 9.56
N TRP A 66 -6.56 12.39 9.24
CA TRP A 66 -7.40 11.18 9.36
C TRP A 66 -7.78 10.89 10.81
N ALA A 67 -6.83 11.00 11.74
CA ALA A 67 -7.06 10.78 13.16
C ALA A 67 -8.03 11.80 13.76
N GLU A 68 -7.90 13.08 13.42
CA GLU A 68 -8.78 14.17 13.87
C GLU A 68 -10.25 13.97 13.46
N LYS A 69 -10.48 13.38 12.27
CA LYS A 69 -11.82 13.16 11.73
C LYS A 69 -12.44 11.83 12.15
N SER A 70 -11.66 10.91 12.73
CA SER A 70 -12.17 9.59 13.09
C SER A 70 -12.76 9.55 14.49
N SER A 71 -13.78 8.73 14.67
CA SER A 71 -14.31 8.35 15.99
C SER A 71 -13.30 7.58 16.85
N PHE A 72 -12.18 7.11 16.26
CA PHE A 72 -11.13 6.35 16.94
C PHE A 72 -9.72 6.94 16.67
N PRO A 73 -9.40 8.17 17.12
CA PRO A 73 -8.21 8.89 16.68
C PRO A 73 -6.89 8.11 16.83
N GLN A 74 -6.67 7.48 17.98
CA GLN A 74 -5.43 6.72 18.25
C GLN A 74 -5.32 5.48 17.36
N ALA A 75 -6.42 4.75 17.18
CA ALA A 75 -6.44 3.56 16.32
C ALA A 75 -6.22 3.96 14.86
N THR A 76 -6.89 5.02 14.38
CA THR A 76 -6.72 5.55 13.03
C THR A 76 -5.29 6.02 12.78
N GLN A 77 -4.71 6.78 13.71
CA GLN A 77 -3.32 7.23 13.60
C GLN A 77 -2.37 6.04 13.46
N LEU A 78 -2.54 5.01 14.31
CA LEU A 78 -1.74 3.80 14.27
C LEU A 78 -1.95 3.01 12.97
N ILE A 79 -3.18 2.87 12.48
CA ILE A 79 -3.50 2.19 11.21
C ILE A 79 -2.74 2.83 10.05
N PHE A 80 -2.81 4.15 9.92
CA PHE A 80 -2.13 4.86 8.84
C PHE A 80 -0.60 4.85 9.00
N LEU A 81 -0.08 4.98 10.23
CA LEU A 81 1.34 4.83 10.50
C LEU A 81 1.87 3.45 10.08
N LEU A 82 1.17 2.39 10.49
CA LEU A 82 1.50 1.01 10.12
C LEU A 82 1.41 0.82 8.61
N ALA A 83 0.38 1.35 7.95
CA ALA A 83 0.23 1.27 6.51
C ALA A 83 1.39 1.92 5.75
N TRP A 84 1.85 3.09 6.21
CA TRP A 84 3.04 3.72 5.66
C TRP A 84 4.28 2.82 5.79
N MET A 85 4.53 2.26 6.98
CA MET A 85 5.66 1.34 7.20
C MET A 85 5.54 0.06 6.35
N PHE A 86 4.33 -0.52 6.30
CA PHE A 86 4.09 -1.74 5.56
C PHE A 86 4.16 -1.54 4.05
N SER A 87 4.04 -0.32 3.53
CA SER A 87 4.32 -0.04 2.12
C SER A 87 5.76 -0.41 1.73
N PHE A 88 6.75 -0.16 2.61
CA PHE A 88 8.14 -0.58 2.40
C PHE A 88 8.32 -2.09 2.53
N TYR A 89 7.61 -2.72 3.46
CA TYR A 89 7.57 -4.19 3.58
C TYR A 89 7.04 -4.83 2.28
N TYR A 90 5.92 -4.32 1.74
CA TYR A 90 5.38 -4.79 0.46
C TYR A 90 6.32 -4.51 -0.70
N ALA A 91 6.94 -3.32 -0.74
CA ALA A 91 7.95 -3.00 -1.75
C ALA A 91 9.08 -4.04 -1.77
N PHE A 92 9.59 -4.42 -0.59
CA PHE A 92 10.63 -5.43 -0.47
C PHE A 92 10.17 -6.83 -0.92
N LEU A 93 8.99 -7.26 -0.47
CA LEU A 93 8.41 -8.55 -0.87
C LEU A 93 8.21 -8.64 -2.39
N ILE A 94 7.62 -7.60 -2.97
CA ILE A 94 7.32 -7.52 -4.40
C ILE A 94 8.62 -7.44 -5.19
N ALA A 95 9.57 -6.59 -4.78
CA ALA A 95 10.85 -6.43 -5.47
C ALA A 95 11.67 -7.73 -5.55
N ARG A 96 11.51 -8.62 -4.56
CA ARG A 96 12.16 -9.95 -4.52
C ARG A 96 11.36 -11.05 -5.22
N TRP A 97 10.18 -10.76 -5.72
CA TRP A 97 9.36 -11.75 -6.40
C TRP A 97 9.83 -11.95 -7.84
N LYS A 98 10.63 -13.01 -8.06
CA LYS A 98 11.26 -13.32 -9.36
C LYS A 98 10.29 -13.28 -10.55
N PRO A 99 9.08 -13.87 -10.49
CA PRO A 99 8.17 -13.85 -11.65
C PRO A 99 7.78 -12.44 -12.10
N TYR A 100 7.55 -11.52 -11.16
CA TYR A 100 7.26 -10.12 -11.51
C TYR A 100 8.49 -9.39 -12.01
N GLN A 101 9.65 -9.64 -11.40
CA GLN A 101 10.91 -9.03 -11.83
C GLN A 101 11.26 -9.44 -13.27
N GLU A 102 11.18 -10.74 -13.59
CA GLU A 102 11.46 -11.27 -14.93
C GLU A 102 10.46 -10.72 -15.96
N MET A 103 9.17 -10.66 -15.60
CA MET A 103 8.15 -10.03 -16.45
C MET A 103 8.43 -8.55 -16.70
N TYR A 104 8.83 -7.81 -15.67
CA TYR A 104 9.17 -6.39 -15.80
C TYR A 104 10.40 -6.19 -16.70
N VAL A 105 11.50 -6.89 -16.41
CA VAL A 105 12.76 -6.78 -17.16
C VAL A 105 12.59 -7.24 -18.61
N GLY A 106 11.89 -8.36 -18.86
CA GLY A 106 11.58 -8.81 -20.21
C GLY A 106 10.75 -7.80 -21.01
N SER A 107 9.98 -6.96 -20.31
CA SER A 107 9.21 -5.88 -20.93
C SER A 107 10.01 -4.62 -21.26
N LEU A 108 11.30 -4.53 -20.88
CA LEU A 108 12.21 -3.42 -21.19
C LEU A 108 12.80 -3.51 -22.61
N THR A 109 11.98 -3.88 -23.58
CA THR A 109 12.36 -4.06 -24.98
C THR A 109 11.62 -3.08 -25.90
N GLY A 110 12.24 -2.73 -27.02
CA GLY A 110 11.68 -1.79 -28.01
C GLY A 110 11.57 -0.34 -27.52
N TRP A 111 10.84 0.50 -28.26
CA TRP A 111 10.68 1.94 -27.97
C TRP A 111 9.95 2.23 -26.64
N ARG A 112 9.04 1.33 -26.22
CA ARG A 112 8.21 1.51 -25.02
C ARG A 112 9.00 1.41 -23.71
N ARG A 113 10.26 0.99 -23.73
CA ARG A 113 11.14 0.90 -22.55
C ARG A 113 11.27 2.22 -21.79
N HIS A 114 11.28 3.35 -22.52
CA HIS A 114 11.41 4.69 -21.92
C HIS A 114 10.19 5.10 -21.09
N LEU A 115 9.03 4.47 -21.31
CA LEU A 115 7.79 4.74 -20.56
C LEU A 115 7.62 3.80 -19.36
N LYS A 116 8.52 2.83 -19.13
CA LYS A 116 8.36 1.80 -18.10
C LYS A 116 8.57 2.29 -16.67
N ALA A 117 9.16 3.47 -16.49
CA ALA A 117 9.21 4.17 -15.22
C ALA A 117 7.83 4.75 -14.83
N LEU A 118 7.03 5.15 -15.82
CA LEU A 118 5.81 5.94 -15.62
C LEU A 118 4.73 5.20 -14.80
N PRO A 119 4.44 3.90 -15.03
CA PRO A 119 3.49 3.17 -14.18
C PRO A 119 3.89 3.15 -12.70
N GLY A 120 5.17 2.97 -12.39
CA GLY A 120 5.67 2.99 -11.00
C GLY A 120 5.44 4.34 -10.34
N VAL A 121 5.83 5.43 -11.02
CA VAL A 121 5.62 6.80 -10.54
C VAL A 121 4.13 7.11 -10.36
N VAL A 122 3.29 6.76 -11.35
CA VAL A 122 1.84 6.97 -11.27
C VAL A 122 1.23 6.20 -10.10
N MET A 123 1.64 4.96 -9.85
CA MET A 123 1.19 4.20 -8.68
C MET A 123 1.63 4.83 -7.36
N ILE A 124 2.86 5.35 -7.27
CA ILE A 124 3.30 6.08 -6.08
C ILE A 124 2.44 7.33 -5.87
N CYS A 125 2.27 8.15 -6.90
CA CYS A 125 1.46 9.37 -6.82
C CYS A 125 0.00 9.08 -6.45
N ALA A 126 -0.63 8.08 -7.09
CA ALA A 126 -2.00 7.70 -6.79
C ALA A 126 -2.12 7.08 -5.39
N GLY A 127 -1.14 6.29 -4.95
CA GLY A 127 -1.12 5.72 -3.61
C GLY A 127 -0.97 6.79 -2.53
N LEU A 128 -0.07 7.76 -2.72
CA LEU A 128 0.09 8.91 -1.84
C LEU A 128 -1.17 9.80 -1.85
N PHE A 129 -1.79 9.97 -3.02
CA PHE A 129 -3.07 10.67 -3.11
C PHE A 129 -4.15 9.96 -2.28
N LEU A 130 -4.31 8.64 -2.40
CA LEU A 130 -5.28 7.89 -1.59
C LEU A 130 -4.93 7.93 -0.09
N PHE A 131 -3.64 7.94 0.25
CA PHE A 131 -3.18 8.06 1.64
C PHE A 131 -3.48 9.46 2.24
N THR A 132 -3.54 10.49 1.39
CA THR A 132 -3.78 11.88 1.79
C THR A 132 -5.23 12.33 1.65
N PHE A 133 -5.98 11.70 0.74
CA PHE A 133 -7.35 12.06 0.43
C PHE A 133 -8.28 11.70 1.59
N THR A 134 -8.78 12.72 2.28
CA THR A 134 -9.81 12.56 3.31
C THR A 134 -11.17 12.84 2.68
N PRO A 135 -12.06 11.84 2.45
CA PRO A 135 -13.42 12.10 1.98
C PRO A 135 -14.16 13.07 2.92
N PRO A 136 -15.08 13.89 2.39
CA PRO A 136 -15.85 14.81 3.23
C PRO A 136 -16.72 14.06 4.25
N THR A 137 -16.86 14.61 5.45
CA THR A 137 -17.79 14.12 6.48
C THR A 137 -19.20 14.56 6.10
N GLU A 138 -20.05 13.63 5.66
CA GLU A 138 -21.46 13.92 5.40
C GLU A 138 -22.22 14.01 6.74
N PRO A 139 -23.01 15.08 7.00
CA PRO A 139 -23.69 15.29 8.28
C PRO A 139 -24.85 14.32 8.54
N ASN A 140 -25.29 13.56 7.52
CA ASN A 140 -26.37 12.58 7.60
C ASN A 140 -25.90 11.24 7.00
N CYS A 141 -24.93 10.56 7.63
CA CYS A 141 -24.40 9.26 7.20
C CYS A 141 -25.51 8.18 7.20
N THR A 142 -26.16 7.96 6.06
CA THR A 142 -27.02 6.77 5.83
C THR A 142 -26.20 5.57 5.34
N ARG A 143 -24.93 5.78 4.99
CA ARG A 143 -23.96 4.75 4.60
C ARG A 143 -22.78 4.80 5.58
N MET A 144 -22.23 3.64 5.93
CA MET A 144 -21.06 3.53 6.82
C MET A 144 -19.93 4.43 6.32
N CYS A 145 -19.66 5.50 7.08
CA CYS A 145 -18.62 6.46 6.78
C CYS A 145 -17.26 5.83 7.18
N ILE A 146 -16.24 5.91 6.32
CA ILE A 146 -14.91 5.28 6.55
C ILE A 146 -14.33 5.67 7.92
N TYR A 147 -14.57 6.91 8.35
CA TYR A 147 -14.11 7.44 9.64
C TYR A 147 -14.72 6.76 10.87
N GLU A 148 -15.87 6.11 10.73
CA GLU A 148 -16.60 5.46 11.83
C GLU A 148 -16.35 3.95 11.90
N SER A 149 -15.57 3.39 10.97
CA SER A 149 -15.31 1.95 10.91
C SER A 149 -13.82 1.65 10.83
N THR A 150 -13.25 1.19 11.94
CA THR A 150 -11.86 0.70 12.00
C THR A 150 -11.64 -0.47 11.04
N PHE A 151 -12.63 -1.33 10.83
CA PHE A 151 -12.58 -2.42 9.86
C PHE A 151 -12.37 -1.93 8.43
N ILE A 152 -13.15 -0.94 8.00
CA ILE A 152 -12.99 -0.36 6.67
C ILE A 152 -11.62 0.34 6.56
N GLN A 153 -11.19 1.06 7.60
CA GLN A 153 -9.88 1.72 7.61
C GLN A 153 -8.71 0.72 7.50
N VAL A 154 -8.76 -0.42 8.20
CA VAL A 154 -7.73 -1.47 8.11
C VAL A 154 -7.65 -2.05 6.70
N ILE A 155 -8.78 -2.37 6.07
CA ILE A 155 -8.80 -2.90 4.69
C ILE A 155 -8.30 -1.84 3.70
N TYR A 156 -8.81 -0.62 3.83
CA TYR A 156 -8.45 0.51 2.96
C TYR A 156 -6.95 0.81 3.00
N SER A 157 -6.39 0.95 4.20
CA SER A 157 -4.98 1.25 4.42
C SER A 157 -4.07 0.09 3.98
N THR A 158 -4.49 -1.16 4.18
CA THR A 158 -3.77 -2.35 3.65
C THR A 158 -3.70 -2.32 2.13
N GLY A 159 -4.82 -2.02 1.46
CA GLY A 159 -4.86 -1.89 0.00
C GLY A 159 -3.92 -0.81 -0.51
N ILE A 160 -3.91 0.37 0.13
CA ILE A 160 -2.97 1.45 -0.20
C ILE A 160 -1.52 1.01 0.01
N SER A 161 -1.23 0.31 1.11
CA SER A 161 0.12 -0.17 1.42
C SER A 161 0.66 -1.10 0.34
N ILE A 162 -0.16 -2.06 -0.10
CA ILE A 162 0.18 -2.97 -1.19
C ILE A 162 0.42 -2.17 -2.49
N PHE A 163 -0.49 -1.25 -2.80
CA PHE A 163 -0.42 -0.43 -4.02
C PHE A 163 0.84 0.45 -4.07
N LEU A 164 1.17 1.13 -2.96
CA LEU A 164 2.42 1.88 -2.80
C LEU A 164 3.64 0.97 -2.91
N GLY A 165 3.59 -0.20 -2.27
CA GLY A 165 4.63 -1.22 -2.36
C GLY A 165 4.94 -1.63 -3.80
N TYR A 166 3.92 -1.87 -4.62
CA TYR A 166 4.10 -2.13 -6.06
C TYR A 166 4.76 -0.95 -6.78
N GLY A 167 4.30 0.28 -6.52
CA GLY A 167 4.88 1.48 -7.10
C GLY A 167 6.38 1.63 -6.79
N PHE A 168 6.77 1.42 -5.53
CA PHE A 168 8.16 1.41 -5.10
C PHE A 168 8.97 0.27 -5.73
N ALA A 169 8.43 -0.94 -5.81
CA ALA A 169 9.11 -2.08 -6.43
C ALA A 169 9.37 -1.86 -7.93
N LEU A 170 8.39 -1.34 -8.66
CA LEU A 170 8.53 -0.99 -10.08
C LEU A 170 9.60 0.09 -10.29
N THR A 171 9.62 1.09 -9.42
CA THR A 171 10.62 2.17 -9.45
C THR A 171 12.01 1.62 -9.16
N TYR A 172 12.14 0.74 -8.16
CA TYR A 172 13.39 0.05 -7.84
C TYR A 172 13.91 -0.76 -9.03
N TRP A 173 13.06 -1.57 -9.69
CA TRP A 173 13.50 -2.34 -10.87
C TRP A 173 13.90 -1.45 -12.05
N CYS A 174 13.23 -0.32 -12.24
CA CYS A 174 13.62 0.66 -13.24
C CYS A 174 15.03 1.21 -12.96
N LEU A 175 15.27 1.64 -11.71
CA LEU A 175 16.57 2.16 -11.26
C LEU A 175 17.68 1.11 -11.35
N ALA A 176 17.39 -0.14 -10.95
CA ALA A 176 18.33 -1.25 -11.00
C ALA A 176 18.68 -1.69 -12.44
N ASN A 177 17.87 -1.31 -13.43
CA ASN A 177 18.05 -1.67 -14.84
C ASN A 177 18.09 -0.44 -15.77
N LEU A 178 18.58 0.71 -15.28
CA LEU A 178 18.67 1.95 -16.05
C LEU A 178 19.42 1.77 -17.38
N SER A 179 20.48 0.96 -17.39
CA SER A 179 21.25 0.63 -18.60
C SER A 179 20.37 0.00 -19.69
N SER A 180 19.55 -0.97 -19.32
CA SER A 180 18.62 -1.62 -20.24
C SER A 180 17.44 -0.71 -20.59
N ALA A 181 16.92 0.05 -19.62
CA ALA A 181 15.75 0.91 -19.79
C ALA A 181 16.00 2.14 -20.67
N TYR A 182 17.20 2.75 -20.59
CA TYR A 182 17.52 3.98 -21.29
C TYR A 182 18.60 3.83 -22.36
N PHE A 183 19.60 2.98 -22.16
CA PHE A 183 20.72 2.82 -23.09
C PHE A 183 20.61 1.59 -23.98
N GLY A 184 19.63 0.70 -23.73
CA GLY A 184 19.44 -0.52 -24.50
C GLY A 184 20.56 -1.54 -24.39
N ARG A 185 21.45 -1.40 -23.40
CA ARG A 185 22.51 -2.38 -23.13
C ARG A 185 21.92 -3.53 -22.34
N THR A 186 21.98 -4.72 -22.91
CA THR A 186 21.74 -5.97 -22.18
C THR A 186 22.88 -6.20 -21.20
N LYS A 187 22.61 -6.78 -20.03
CA LYS A 187 23.58 -6.96 -18.93
C LYS A 187 24.78 -7.90 -19.28
N ASN A 188 24.88 -8.33 -20.54
CA ASN A 188 25.88 -9.25 -21.08
C ASN A 188 26.70 -8.66 -22.26
N ASP A 189 26.61 -7.34 -22.50
CA ASP A 189 27.53 -6.58 -23.36
C ASP A 189 28.52 -5.77 -22.51
#